data_AF-A0A363NPR6-F1
#
_entry.id   AF-A0A363NPR6-F1
#
_cell.length_a   1.000
_cell.length_b   1.000
_cell.length_c   1.000
_cell.angle_alpha   90.00
_cell.angle_beta   90.00
_cell.angle_gamma   90.00
#
_symmetry.space_group_name_H-M   'P 1'
#
loop_
_entity.id
_entity.type
_entity.pdbx_description
1 polymer ?
#
loop_
_entity_poly.entity_id
_entity_poly.type
_entity_poly.pdbx_seq_one_letter_code
_entity_poly.pdbx_strand_id
1 'polypeptide(L)'
;MKGINEIKHQRLLHLMIEMQYKLASDGDGVLINKLQAEGENLQTLYLRYLKLLDEVGTVVKDYELKERQVRSGLLSKRIRMLSRRSGNDSPIASWISTINSCAR
;
A
#
# COMPACT_ATOMS: atom_id res chain seq x y z
N MET A 1 -6.78 1.59 -0.54
CA MET A 1 -7.26 1.38 0.84
C MET A 1 -7.42 2.73 1.51
N LYS A 2 -8.63 3.10 1.99
CA LYS A 2 -8.79 4.32 2.81
C LYS A 2 -8.27 4.00 4.21
N GLY A 3 -6.98 4.17 4.44
CA GLY A 3 -6.37 3.95 5.75
C GLY A 3 -6.55 5.13 6.70
N ILE A 4 -5.97 5.02 7.91
CA ILE A 4 -5.86 6.15 8.83
C ILE A 4 -4.99 7.21 8.14
N ASN A 5 -5.57 8.37 7.87
CA ASN A 5 -4.83 9.53 7.36
C ASN A 5 -4.02 10.09 8.54
N GLU A 6 -2.75 10.41 8.30
CA GLU A 6 -1.87 11.12 9.24
C GLU A 6 -2.56 12.30 9.93
N ILE A 7 -3.37 13.07 9.19
CA ILE A 7 -4.14 14.20 9.73
C ILE A 7 -5.12 13.75 10.83
N LYS A 8 -5.78 12.60 10.65
CA LYS A 8 -6.71 12.07 11.66
C LYS A 8 -5.96 11.58 12.90
N HIS A 9 -4.81 10.93 12.70
CA HIS A 9 -3.94 10.49 13.80
C HIS A 9 -3.45 11.67 14.64
N GLN A 10 -2.88 12.69 13.99
CA GLN A 10 -2.39 13.90 14.66
C GLN A 10 -3.50 14.64 15.41
N ARG A 11 -4.70 14.75 14.81
CA ARG A 11 -5.86 15.37 15.48
C ARG A 11 -6.27 14.63 16.74
N LEU A 12 -6.28 13.30 16.71
CA LEU A 12 -6.67 12.51 17.88
C LEU A 12 -5.64 12.65 19.01
N LEU A 13 -4.34 12.56 18.68
CA LEU A 13 -3.26 12.77 19.66
C LEU A 13 -3.31 14.16 20.29
N HIS A 14 -3.54 15.19 19.46
CA HIS A 14 -3.66 16.56 19.95
C HIS A 14 -4.82 16.72 20.94
N LEU A 15 -6.01 16.19 20.60
CA LEU A 15 -7.17 16.21 21.47
C LEU A 15 -6.89 15.49 22.81
N MET A 16 -6.19 14.35 22.77
CA MET A 16 -5.83 13.61 23.99
C MET A 16 -4.89 14.41 24.89
N ILE A 17 -3.93 15.14 24.31
CA ILE A 17 -3.03 16.03 25.05
C ILE A 17 -3.83 17.18 25.69
N GLU A 18 -4.73 17.83 24.94
CA GLU A 18 -5.60 18.88 25.47
C GLU A 18 -6.47 18.39 26.63
N MET A 19 -7.02 17.17 26.53
CA MET A 19 -7.79 16.55 27.60
C MET A 19 -6.93 16.32 28.84
N GLN A 20 -5.71 15.81 28.69
CA GLN A 20 -4.79 15.60 29.82
C GLN A 20 -4.47 16.91 30.56
N TYR A 21 -4.23 18.01 29.83
CA TYR A 21 -3.97 19.32 30.44
C TYR A 21 -5.16 19.83 31.26
N LYS A 22 -6.39 19.65 30.75
CA LYS A 22 -7.61 20.04 31.49
C LYS A 22 -7.85 19.14 32.71
N LEU A 23 -7.63 17.85 32.59
CA LEU A 23 -7.82 16.93 33.71
C LEU A 23 -6.77 17.11 34.81
N ALA A 24 -5.57 17.59 34.44
CA ALA A 24 -4.53 17.94 35.40
C ALA A 24 -4.94 19.10 36.31
N SER A 25 -5.72 20.08 35.82
CA SER A 25 -6.26 21.13 36.69
C SER A 25 -7.37 20.63 37.61
N ASP A 26 -8.09 19.58 37.19
CA ASP A 26 -9.23 19.03 37.93
C ASP A 26 -8.81 17.91 38.93
N GLY A 27 -7.53 17.52 38.93
CA GLY A 27 -6.95 16.55 39.88
C GLY A 27 -7.27 15.08 39.58
N ASP A 28 -7.80 14.75 38.40
CA ASP A 28 -8.17 13.38 38.04
C ASP A 28 -6.99 12.59 37.47
N GLY A 29 -6.07 12.19 38.36
CA GLY A 29 -4.88 11.40 38.00
C GLY A 29 -5.19 10.03 37.37
N VAL A 30 -6.35 9.44 37.67
CA VAL A 30 -6.74 8.14 37.11
C VAL A 30 -7.09 8.28 35.63
N LEU A 31 -7.87 9.30 35.28
CA LEU A 31 -8.26 9.55 33.90
C LEU A 31 -7.06 9.99 33.04
N ILE A 32 -6.12 10.74 33.61
CA ILE A 32 -4.86 11.12 32.94
C ILE A 32 -4.04 9.89 32.58
N ASN A 33 -3.81 8.98 33.54
CA ASN A 33 -3.05 7.75 33.29
C ASN A 33 -3.71 6.88 32.21
N LYS A 34 -5.05 6.80 32.21
CA LYS A 34 -5.80 6.07 31.19
C LYS A 34 -5.63 6.72 29.80
N LEU A 35 -5.73 8.05 29.71
CA LEU A 35 -5.52 8.78 28.45
C LEU A 35 -4.10 8.62 27.92
N GLN A 36 -3.08 8.59 28.80
CA GLN A 36 -1.70 8.33 28.40
C GLN A 36 -1.57 6.92 27.80
N ALA A 37 -2.10 5.90 28.48
CA ALA A 37 -2.06 4.52 27.98
C ALA A 37 -2.76 4.36 26.62
N GLU A 38 -3.93 4.99 26.44
CA GLU A 38 -4.63 4.99 25.14
C GLU A 38 -3.83 5.72 24.05
N GLY A 39 -3.11 6.80 24.41
CA GLY A 39 -2.29 7.56 23.47
C GLY A 39 -1.07 6.77 22.98
N GLU A 40 -0.41 6.08 23.91
CA GLU A 40 0.69 5.16 23.61
C GLU A 40 0.23 3.99 22.73
N ASN A 41 -0.95 3.42 23.03
CA ASN A 41 -1.55 2.37 22.24
C ASN A 41 -1.87 2.85 20.80
N LEU A 42 -2.50 4.01 20.66
CA LEU A 42 -2.80 4.62 19.36
C LEU A 42 -1.53 4.86 18.54
N GLN A 43 -0.49 5.43 19.16
CA GLN A 43 0.80 5.67 18.51
C GLN A 43 1.44 4.37 18.04
N THR A 44 1.40 3.32 18.86
CA THR A 44 1.93 2.00 18.52
C THR A 44 1.20 1.39 17.33
N LEU A 45 -0.14 1.46 17.31
CA LEU A 45 -0.95 1.00 16.19
C LEU A 45 -0.67 1.78 14.91
N TYR A 46 -0.51 3.10 15.00
CA TYR A 46 -0.20 3.94 13.86
C TYR A 46 1.18 3.62 13.25
N LEU A 47 2.21 3.44 14.08
CA LEU A 47 3.54 3.02 13.61
C LEU A 47 3.51 1.65 12.94
N ARG A 48 2.77 0.69 13.50
CA ARG A 48 2.58 -0.63 12.90
C ARG A 48 1.86 -0.54 11.55
N TYR A 49 0.84 0.31 11.46
CA TYR A 49 0.14 0.58 10.20
C TYR A 49 1.07 1.17 9.13
N LEU A 50 1.92 2.15 9.48
CA LEU A 50 2.89 2.71 8.55
C LEU A 50 3.89 1.67 8.05
N LYS A 51 4.39 0.81 8.95
CA LYS A 51 5.29 -0.29 8.59
C LYS A 51 4.63 -1.26 7.61
N LEU A 52 3.39 -1.67 7.86
CA LEU A 52 2.65 -2.55 6.96
C LEU A 52 2.38 -1.90 5.60
N LEU A 53 2.12 -0.58 5.57
CA LEU A 53 1.98 0.14 4.30
C LEU A 53 3.27 0.12 3.47
N ASP A 54 4.43 0.29 4.12
CA ASP A 54 5.72 0.24 3.45
C ASP A 54 6.03 -1.18 2.92
N GLU A 55 5.74 -2.21 3.72
CA GLU A 55 5.86 -3.61 3.31
C GLU A 55 4.98 -3.91 2.09
N VAL A 56 3.71 -3.48 2.11
CA VAL A 56 2.80 -3.60 0.97
C VAL A 56 3.34 -2.84 -0.25
N GLY A 57 3.85 -1.62 -0.05
CA GLY A 57 4.45 -0.83 -1.12
C GLY A 57 5.63 -1.54 -1.78
N THR A 58 6.45 -2.23 -1.00
CA THR A 58 7.57 -3.04 -1.49
C THR A 58 7.08 -4.24 -2.29
N VAL A 59 6.12 -5.00 -1.75
CA VAL A 59 5.53 -6.15 -2.44
C VAL A 59 4.87 -5.76 -3.76
N VAL A 60 4.16 -4.63 -3.80
CA VAL A 60 3.52 -4.11 -5.02
C VAL A 60 4.57 -3.77 -6.07
N LYS A 61 5.64 -3.07 -5.70
CA LYS A 61 6.74 -2.74 -6.63
C LYS A 61 7.41 -4.00 -7.19
N ASP A 62 7.68 -4.98 -6.33
CA ASP A 62 8.27 -6.25 -6.75
C ASP A 62 7.36 -7.05 -7.67
N TYR A 63 6.05 -7.06 -7.37
CA TYR A 63 5.04 -7.68 -8.22
C TYR A 63 4.99 -7.01 -9.59
N GLU A 64 4.90 -5.68 -9.65
CA GLU A 64 4.89 -4.93 -10.91
C GLU A 64 6.17 -5.14 -11.73
N LEU A 65 7.34 -5.20 -11.06
CA LEU A 65 8.60 -5.47 -11.72
C LEU A 65 8.60 -6.87 -12.35
N LYS A 66 8.20 -7.90 -11.58
CA LYS A 66 8.12 -9.29 -12.05
C LYS A 66 7.09 -9.45 -13.15
N GLU A 67 5.92 -8.81 -13.04
CA GLU A 67 4.87 -8.78 -14.07
C GLU A 67 5.44 -8.25 -15.40
N ARG A 68 6.14 -7.12 -15.38
CA ARG A 68 6.82 -6.56 -16.56
C ARG A 68 7.89 -7.49 -17.13
N GLN A 69 8.68 -8.15 -16.28
CA GLN A 69 9.72 -9.10 -16.72
C GLN A 69 9.10 -10.33 -17.39
N VAL A 70 8.08 -10.95 -16.77
CA VAL A 70 7.35 -12.09 -17.33
C VAL A 70 6.75 -11.71 -18.68
N ARG A 71 6.07 -10.57 -18.76
CA ARG A 71 5.50 -10.06 -20.01
C ARG A 71 6.56 -9.88 -21.10
N SER A 72 7.71 -9.29 -20.75
CA SER A 72 8.81 -9.09 -21.71
C SER A 72 9.41 -10.41 -22.19
N GLY A 73 9.49 -11.42 -21.32
CA GLY A 73 9.87 -12.78 -21.68
C GLY A 73 8.87 -13.46 -22.62
N LEU A 74 7.57 -13.36 -22.33
CA LEU A 74 6.50 -13.87 -23.19
C LEU A 74 6.47 -13.15 -24.56
N LEU A 75 6.82 -11.87 -24.61
CA LEU A 75 6.94 -11.10 -25.83
C LEU A 75 8.38 -11.07 -26.39
N SER A 76 9.17 -12.12 -26.12
CA SER A 76 10.54 -12.21 -26.62
C SER A 76 10.63 -12.02 -28.14
N LYS A 77 11.79 -11.58 -28.63
CA LYS A 77 12.07 -11.40 -30.06
C LYS A 77 11.68 -12.65 -30.88
N ARG A 78 11.91 -13.84 -30.33
CA ARG A 78 11.58 -15.12 -30.98
C ARG A 78 10.07 -15.28 -31.20
N ILE A 79 9.26 -15.00 -30.19
CA ILE A 79 7.79 -15.10 -30.29
C ILE A 79 7.24 -14.04 -31.27
N ARG A 80 7.78 -12.83 -31.25
CA ARG A 80 7.40 -11.78 -32.23
C ARG A 80 7.77 -12.16 -33.66
N MET A 81 8.93 -12.78 -33.87
CA MET A 81 9.33 -13.27 -35.20
C MET A 81 8.46 -14.42 -35.68
N LEU A 82 8.05 -15.34 -34.78
CA LEU A 82 7.12 -16.41 -35.12
C LEU A 82 5.78 -15.85 -35.59
N SER A 83 5.20 -14.90 -34.85
CA SER A 83 3.95 -14.23 -35.25
C SER A 83 4.04 -13.56 -36.63
N ARG A 84 5.16 -12.89 -36.94
CA ARG A 84 5.38 -12.28 -38.27
C ARG A 84 5.43 -13.31 -39.40
N ARG A 85 5.91 -14.52 -39.14
CA ARG A 85 6.00 -15.60 -40.13
C ARG A 85 4.66 -16.33 -40.32
N SER A 86 3.86 -16.45 -39.26
CA SER A 86 2.58 -17.17 -39.28
C SER A 86 1.38 -16.31 -39.70
N GLY A 87 1.56 -14.99 -39.87
CA GLY A 87 0.51 -14.08 -40.31
C GLY A 87 -0.44 -13.64 -39.20
N ASN A 88 -1.25 -12.61 -39.48
CA ASN A 88 -2.11 -11.94 -38.49
C ASN A 88 -3.28 -12.81 -37.98
N ASP A 89 -3.70 -13.82 -38.74
CA ASP A 89 -4.77 -14.75 -38.33
C ASP A 89 -4.25 -15.92 -37.48
N SER A 90 -2.95 -15.95 -37.18
CA SER A 90 -2.37 -17.01 -36.36
C SER A 90 -2.73 -16.85 -34.87
N PRO A 91 -2.90 -17.96 -34.12
CA PRO A 91 -3.11 -17.93 -32.67
C PRO A 91 -2.03 -17.14 -31.91
N ILE A 92 -0.81 -17.10 -32.46
CA ILE A 92 0.32 -16.37 -31.88
C ILE A 92 0.09 -14.85 -31.93
N ALA A 93 -0.49 -14.33 -33.01
CA ALA A 93 -0.82 -12.90 -33.12
C ALA A 93 -1.91 -12.50 -32.09
N SER A 94 -2.90 -13.36 -31.88
CA SER A 94 -3.92 -13.20 -30.84
C SER A 94 -3.30 -13.16 -29.44
N TRP A 95 -2.43 -14.12 -29.10
CA TRP A 95 -1.74 -14.15 -27.80
C TRP A 95 -0.90 -12.90 -27.55
N ILE A 96 -0.15 -12.42 -28.54
CA ILE A 96 0.62 -11.17 -28.41
C ILE A 96 -0.31 -9.98 -28.12
N SER A 97 -1.45 -9.88 -28.80
CA SER A 97 -2.43 -8.82 -28.56
C SER A 97 -2.98 -8.86 -27.13
N THR A 98 -3.38 -10.03 -26.65
CA THR A 98 -3.86 -10.22 -25.27
C THR A 98 -2.79 -9.84 -24.24
N ILE A 99 -1.55 -10.31 -24.42
CA ILE A 99 -0.44 -9.98 -23.51
C ILE A 99 -0.15 -8.47 -23.50
N ASN A 100 -0.25 -7.79 -24.64
CA ASN A 100 -0.12 -6.34 -24.70
C ASN A 100 -1.29 -5.60 -24.02
N SER A 101 -2.50 -6.14 -24.07
CA SER A 101 -3.66 -5.54 -23.37
C SER A 101 -3.57 -5.64 -21.84
N CYS A 102 -2.84 -6.62 -21.30
CA CYS A 102 -2.58 -6.75 -19.87
C CYS A 102 -1.65 -5.63 -19.32
N ALA A 103 -1.13 -4.76 -20.17
CA ALA A 103 -0.30 -3.62 -19.78
C ALA A 103 -1.09 -2.33 -19.49
N ARG A 104 -2.42 -2.34 -19.69
CA ARG A 104 -3.31 -1.18 -19.50
C ARG A 104 -3.94 -1.15 -18.12
#